data_AF-A0A956W2C8-F1
#
_entry.id   AF-A0A956W2C8-F1
#
_cell.length_a   1.000
_cell.length_b   1.000
_cell.length_c   1.000
_cell.angle_alpha   90.00
_cell.angle_beta   90.00
_cell.angle_gamma   90.00
#
_symmetry.space_group_name_H-M   'P 1'
#
loop_
_entity.id
_entity.type
_entity.pdbx_description
1 polymer ?
#
loop_
_entity_poly.entity_id
_entity_poly.type
_entity_poly.pdbx_seq_one_letter_code
_entity_poly.pdbx_strand_id
1 'polypeptide(L)' 'MSDNPVSLTPEGKQRLTNELEDLFKERRAVAEQIRLAREQGTSQNDAEYEDAKQEQGRVEGRIRELED' A
#
# COMPACT_ATOMS: atom_id res chain seq x y z
N MET A 1 22.79 1.58 8.75
CA MET A 1 22.08 0.32 8.49
C MET A 1 22.61 -0.69 9.48
N SER A 2 21.95 -0.82 10.62
CA SER A 2 22.33 -1.84 11.60
C SER A 2 21.72 -3.15 11.12
N ASP A 3 22.53 -3.99 10.46
CA ASP A 3 22.21 -5.38 10.16
C ASP A 3 22.04 -6.13 11.49
N ASN A 4 20.86 -6.00 12.08
CA ASN A 4 20.44 -6.86 13.17
C ASN A 4 19.53 -7.89 12.51
N PRO A 5 19.98 -9.14 12.29
CA PRO A 5 19.17 -10.13 11.61
C PRO A 5 17.95 -10.43 12.47
N VAL A 6 16.82 -9.79 12.12
CA VAL A 6 15.52 -10.09 12.72
C VAL A 6 15.26 -11.55 12.40
N SER A 7 15.51 -12.41 13.38
CA SER A 7 15.29 -13.84 13.25
C SER A 7 13.79 -14.07 13.30
N LEU A 8 13.15 -13.99 12.14
CA LEU A 8 11.73 -14.29 12.00
C LEU A 8 11.53 -15.80 12.16
N THR A 9 10.52 -16.18 12.94
CA THR A 9 10.03 -17.56 12.91
C THR A 9 9.40 -17.83 11.53
N PRO A 10 9.31 -19.09 11.09
CA PRO A 10 8.63 -19.44 9.83
C PRO A 10 7.21 -18.85 9.75
N GLU A 11 6.47 -18.85 10.86
CA GLU A 11 5.13 -18.29 10.97
C GLU A 11 5.15 -16.76 10.86
N GLY A 12 6.13 -16.10 11.49
CA GLY A 12 6.36 -14.67 11.36
C GLY A 12 6.62 -14.27 9.90
N LYS A 13 7.50 -15.00 9.23
CA LYS A 13 7.80 -14.79 7.81
C LYS A 13 6.56 -14.98 6.94
N GLN A 14 5.80 -16.06 7.14
CA GLN A 14 4.59 -16.32 6.35
C GLN A 14 3.55 -15.21 6.52
N ARG A 15 3.36 -14.70 7.75
CA ARG A 15 2.44 -13.58 8.00
C ARG A 15 2.84 -12.32 7.23
N LEU A 16 4.14 -11.96 7.25
CA LEU A 16 4.64 -10.78 6.53
C LEU A 16 4.53 -10.97 5.02
N THR A 17 4.78 -12.17 4.50
CA THR A 17 4.56 -12.48 3.07
C THR A 17 3.10 -12.36 2.68
N ASN A 18 2.18 -12.89 3.47
CA ASN A 18 0.73 -12.77 3.20
C ASN A 18 0.28 -11.30 3.25
N GLU A 19 0.75 -10.55 4.25
CA GLU A 19 0.49 -9.12 4.37
C GLU A 19 0.97 -8.37 3.12
N LEU A 20 2.19 -8.64 2.66
CA LEU A 20 2.74 -8.03 1.45
C LEU A 20 1.91 -8.36 0.19
N GLU A 21 1.47 -9.61 0.05
CA GLU A 21 0.60 -10.01 -1.06
C GLU A 21 -0.74 -9.27 -1.06
N ASP A 22 -1.32 -9.05 0.12
CA ASP A 22 -2.57 -8.31 0.26
C ASP A 22 -2.38 -6.82 -0.01
N LEU A 23 -1.28 -6.22 0.46
CA LEU A 23 -0.91 -4.84 0.13
C LEU A 23 -0.72 -4.63 -1.37
N PHE A 24 -0.19 -5.61 -2.11
CA PHE A 24 -0.10 -5.51 -3.56
C PHE A 24 -1.45 -5.53 -4.27
N LYS A 25 -2.44 -6.26 -3.74
CA LYS A 25 -3.82 -6.22 -4.25
C LYS A 25 -4.44 -4.87 -3.95
N GLU A 26 -4.26 -4.37 -2.73
CA GLU A 26 -4.76 -3.06 -2.29
C GLU A 26 -4.17 -1.92 -3.14
N ARG A 27 -2.86 -1.93 -3.38
CA ARG A 27 -2.18 -0.97 -4.27
C ARG A 27 -2.84 -0.87 -5.64
N ARG A 28 -3.22 -2.01 -6.24
CA ARG A 28 -3.90 -2.04 -7.55
C ARG A 28 -5.30 -1.45 -7.46
N ALA A 29 -6.04 -1.77 -6.40
CA ALA A 29 -7.39 -1.24 -6.18
C ALA A 29 -7.37 0.29 -6.00
N VAL A 30 -6.44 0.81 -5.20
CA VAL A 30 -6.27 2.25 -4.98
C VAL A 30 -5.87 2.97 -6.28
N ALA A 31 -4.95 2.39 -7.06
CA ALA A 31 -4.57 2.95 -8.36
C ALA A 31 -5.77 3.05 -9.31
N GLU A 32 -6.66 2.07 -9.29
CA GLU A 32 -7.90 2.08 -10.08
C GLU A 32 -8.89 3.13 -9.58
N GLN A 33 -9.06 3.29 -8.26
CA GLN A 33 -9.89 4.36 -7.69
C GLN A 33 -9.41 5.75 -8.12
N ILE A 34 -8.09 5.99 -8.05
CA ILE A 34 -7.49 7.25 -8.52
C ILE A 34 -7.74 7.45 -10.01
N ARG A 35 -7.62 6.38 -10.83
CA ARG A 35 -7.89 6.44 -12.27
C ARG A 35 -9.35 6.84 -12.53
N LEU A 36 -10.30 6.17 -11.87
CA LEU A 36 -11.72 6.42 -12.02
C LEU A 36 -12.11 7.84 -11.58
N ALA A 37 -11.59 8.32 -10.45
CA ALA A 37 -11.82 9.69 -9.99
C ALA A 37 -11.35 10.71 -11.05
N ARG A 38 -10.16 10.50 -11.63
CA ARG A 38 -9.64 11.37 -12.71
C ARG A 38 -10.50 11.33 -13.98
N GLU A 39 -11.06 10.17 -14.34
CA GLU A 39 -11.91 10.00 -15.52
C GLU A 39 -13.30 10.63 -15.35
N GLN A 40 -13.82 10.65 -14.13
CA GLN A 40 -15.09 11.30 -13.80
C GLN A 40 -14.99 12.85 -13.86
N GLY A 41 -13.78 13.39 -13.96
CA GLY A 41 -13.56 14.83 -14.00
C GLY A 41 -13.88 15.51 -12.66
N THR A 42 -13.89 14.74 -11.57
CA THR A 42 -13.96 15.31 -10.23
C THR A 42 -12.74 16.21 -10.05
N SER A 43 -12.96 17.42 -9.52
CA SER A 43 -11.86 18.34 -9.27
C SER A 43 -10.82 17.64 -8.38
N GLN A 44 -9.53 17.94 -8.51
CA GLN A 44 -8.51 17.35 -7.63
C GLN A 44 -8.74 17.64 -6.13
N ASN A 45 -9.72 18.47 -5.77
CA ASN A 45 -10.16 18.73 -4.40
C ASN A 45 -11.37 17.87 -3.97
N ASP A 46 -11.76 16.90 -4.79
CA ASP A 46 -12.83 15.97 -4.41
C ASP A 46 -12.33 15.04 -3.31
N ALA A 47 -13.17 14.82 -2.30
CA ALA A 47 -12.85 14.03 -1.12
C ALA A 47 -12.42 12.62 -1.51
N GLU A 48 -13.06 12.02 -2.53
CA GLU A 48 -12.75 10.67 -3.00
C GLU A 48 -11.34 10.55 -3.60
N TYR A 49 -10.88 11.59 -4.32
CA TYR A 49 -9.54 11.61 -4.89
C TYR A 49 -8.47 11.78 -3.79
N GLU A 50 -8.70 12.70 -2.85
CA GLU A 50 -7.79 12.94 -1.74
C GLU A 50 -7.69 11.73 -0.81
N ASP A 51 -8.81 11.08 -0.51
CA ASP A 51 -8.84 9.84 0.28
C ASP A 51 -8.06 8.72 -0.42
N ALA A 52 -8.27 8.53 -1.73
CA ALA A 52 -7.53 7.54 -2.51
C ALA A 52 -6.02 7.85 -2.56
N LYS A 53 -5.62 9.12 -2.58
CA LYS A 53 -4.22 9.56 -2.52
C LYS A 53 -3.58 9.31 -1.16
N GLN A 54 -4.30 9.55 -0.05
CA GLN A 54 -3.82 9.22 1.28
C GLN A 54 -3.63 7.72 1.45
N GLU A 55 -4.61 6.94 0.98
CA GLU A 55 -4.57 5.49 1.04
C GLU A 55 -3.40 4.91 0.21
N GLN A 56 -3.14 5.48 -0.97
CA GLN A 56 -1.94 5.14 -1.75
C GLN A 56 -0.66 5.36 -0.93
N GLY A 57 -0.55 6.49 -0.23
CA GLY A 57 0.61 6.79 0.61
C GLY A 57 0.79 5.78 1.75
N ARG A 58 -0.32 5.38 2.40
CA ARG A 58 -0.32 4.38 3.47
C ARG A 58 0.16 3.01 2.98
N VAL A 59 -0.41 2.54 1.87
CA VAL A 59 -0.07 1.23 1.27
C VAL A 59 1.39 1.19 0.82
N GLU A 60 1.85 2.20 0.10
CA GLU A 60 3.24 2.26 -0.39
C GLU A 60 4.25 2.39 0.76
N GLY A 61 3.90 3.12 1.82
CA GLY A 61 4.72 3.21 3.03
C GLY A 61 4.90 1.85 3.68
N ARG A 62 3.81 1.10 3.84
CA ARG A 62 3.86 -0.23 4.46
C ARG A 62 4.59 -1.26 3.61
N ILE A 63 4.42 -1.24 2.29
CA ILE A 63 5.16 -2.10 1.37
C ILE A 63 6.66 -1.87 1.53
N ARG A 64 7.10 -0.61 1.56
CA ARG A 64 8.52 -0.26 1.74
C ARG A 64 9.08 -0.79 3.05
N GLU A 65 8.36 -0.63 4.15
CA GLU A 65 8.77 -1.17 5.45
C GLU A 65 8.91 -2.69 5.48
N LEU A 66 8.16 -3.41 4.64
CA LEU A 66 8.23 -4.88 4.54
C LEU A 66 9.29 -5.38 3.56
N GLU A 67 9.72 -4.54 2.61
CA GLU A 67 10.75 -4.84 1.62
C GLU A 67 12.17 -4.41 2.06
N ASP A 68 12.30 -3.44 2.98
CA ASP A 68 13.56 -2.97 3.59
C ASP A 68 14.15 -3.98 4.61
#